data_AF-A0A382JA43-F1
#
_entry.id   AF-A0A382JA43-F1
#
_cell.length_a   1.000
_cell.length_b   1.000
_cell.length_c   1.000
_cell.angle_alpha   90.00
_cell.angle_beta   90.00
_cell.angle_gamma   90.00
#
_symmetry.space_group_name_H-M   'P 1'
#
loop_
_entity.id
_entity.type
_entity.pdbx_description
1 polymer ?
#
loop_
_entity_poly.entity_id
_entity_poly.type
_entity_poly.pdbx_seq_one_letter_code
_entity_poly.pdbx_strand_id
1 'polypeptide(L)'
;MNIFSSILIFLSILVLLFKGLNLGVDFKGGTLIEVRTENAKIDISEIRHSLLKMELGDVTVKRFGKKNDYLVKIEMTDTNNANLIQTINDQLTSDLGSVV
;
A
#
# COMPACT_ATOMS: atom_id res chain seq x y z
N MET A 1 6.77 24.99 33.78
CA MET A 1 6.30 24.59 32.42
C MET A 1 7.01 23.34 31.89
N ASN A 2 8.27 23.10 32.27
CA ASN A 2 9.08 22.01 31.71
C ASN A 2 8.68 20.61 32.21
N ILE A 3 8.22 20.48 33.46
CA ILE A 3 7.76 19.19 34.04
C ILE A 3 6.55 18.65 33.26
N PHE A 4 5.61 19.52 32.90
CA PHE A 4 4.44 19.14 32.13
C PHE A 4 4.82 18.63 30.73
N SER A 5 5.72 19.35 30.04
CA SER A 5 6.26 18.90 28.75
C SER A 5 6.98 17.55 28.87
N SER A 6 7.78 17.35 29.92
CA SER A 6 8.50 16.10 30.16
C SER A 6 7.55 14.90 30.37
N ILE A 7 6.44 15.12 31.09
CA ILE A 7 5.37 14.12 31.27
C ILE A 7 4.71 13.77 29.94
N LEU A 8 4.39 14.75 29.09
CA LEU A 8 3.78 14.49 27.77
C LEU A 8 4.72 13.70 26.87
N ILE A 9 6.02 14.02 26.87
CA ILE A 9 7.03 13.29 26.11
C ILE A 9 7.10 11.84 26.58
N PHE A 10 7.19 11.62 27.90
CA PHE A 10 7.28 10.27 28.46
C PHE A 10 6.02 9.45 28.13
N LEU A 11 4.83 10.06 28.24
CA LEU A 11 3.57 9.42 27.88
C LEU A 11 3.51 9.09 26.38
N SER A 12 4.00 9.96 25.51
CA SER A 12 4.08 9.70 24.07
C SER A 12 4.97 8.50 23.76
N ILE A 13 6.15 8.41 24.40
CA ILE A 13 7.05 7.25 24.25
C ILE A 13 6.36 5.98 24.72
N LEU A 14 5.68 6.05 25.87
CA LEU A 14 4.95 4.91 26.43
C LEU A 14 3.86 4.41 25.48
N VAL A 15 3.10 5.33 24.86
CA VAL A 15 2.10 5.00 23.84
C VAL A 15 2.74 4.33 22.62
N LEU A 16 3.88 4.83 22.13
CA LEU A 16 4.59 4.23 21.01
C LEU A 16 5.07 2.80 21.31
N LEU A 17 5.54 2.55 22.54
CA LEU A 17 6.00 1.22 22.95
C LEU A 17 4.84 0.22 23.10
N PHE A 18 3.71 0.62 23.67
CA PHE A 18 2.57 -0.28 23.89
C PHE A 18 1.67 -0.46 22.67
N LYS A 19 1.39 0.61 21.93
CA LYS A 19 0.55 0.54 20.72
C LYS A 19 1.35 0.08 19.50
N GLY A 20 2.67 0.19 19.56
CA GLY A 20 3.55 -0.04 18.43
C GLY A 20 3.52 1.11 17.41
N LEU A 21 4.40 1.00 16.41
CA LEU A 21 4.42 1.89 15.26
C LEU A 21 3.64 1.27 14.09
N ASN A 22 2.93 2.10 13.33
CA ASN A 22 2.43 1.68 12.02
C ASN A 22 3.58 1.69 11.00
N LEU A 23 4.38 0.62 11.04
CA LEU A 23 5.56 0.46 10.18
C LEU A 23 5.11 0.15 8.74
N GLY A 24 5.61 0.91 7.76
CA GLY A 24 5.34 0.65 6.35
C GLY A 24 6.29 -0.38 5.73
N VAL A 25 6.20 -0.53 4.41
CA VAL A 25 7.01 -1.49 3.60
C VAL A 25 8.53 -1.37 3.78
N ASP A 26 9.04 -0.17 4.07
CA ASP A 26 10.48 0.05 4.28
C ASP A 26 11.00 -0.64 5.55
N PHE A 27 10.11 -1.01 6.49
CA PHE A 27 10.45 -1.62 7.78
C PHE A 27 9.86 -3.03 7.96
N LYS A 28 8.64 -3.30 7.45
CA LYS A 28 8.00 -4.63 7.50
C LYS A 28 8.35 -5.51 6.30
N GLY A 29 8.96 -4.94 5.26
CA GLY A 29 9.02 -5.57 3.94
C GLY A 29 7.70 -5.42 3.19
N GLY A 30 7.73 -5.73 1.89
CA GLY A 30 6.56 -5.66 1.03
C GLY A 30 6.96 -5.51 -0.43
N THR A 31 5.96 -5.25 -1.26
CA THR A 31 6.14 -5.09 -2.70
C THR A 31 5.64 -3.73 -3.14
N LEU A 32 6.46 -3.06 -3.95
CA LEU A 32 6.10 -1.83 -4.62
C LEU A 32 6.07 -2.11 -6.12
N ILE A 33 4.92 -1.87 -6.74
CA ILE A 33 4.74 -2.04 -8.19
C ILE A 33 4.30 -0.72 -8.81
N GLU A 34 4.84 -0.42 -9.97
CA GLU A 34 4.35 0.63 -10.86
C GLU A 34 3.33 0.01 -11.80
N VAL A 35 2.18 0.66 -11.92
CA VAL A 35 1.05 0.22 -12.73
C VAL A 35 0.69 1.35 -13.68
N ARG A 36 0.76 1.10 -14.98
CA ARG A 36 0.34 2.04 -16.01
C ARG A 36 -0.92 1.53 -16.67
N THR A 37 -1.95 2.39 -16.70
CA THR A 37 -3.16 2.11 -17.46
C THR A 37 -3.13 2.78 -18.83
N GLU A 38 -3.49 2.04 -19.88
CA GLU A 38 -3.65 2.61 -21.22
C GLU A 38 -4.93 3.45 -21.33
N ASN A 39 -5.93 3.20 -20.48
CA ASN A 39 -7.21 3.88 -20.50
C ASN A 39 -7.22 5.08 -19.55
N ALA A 40 -7.36 6.29 -20.11
CA ALA A 40 -7.39 7.54 -19.35
C ALA A 40 -8.62 7.73 -18.44
N LYS A 41 -9.58 6.79 -18.45
CA LYS A 41 -10.76 6.79 -17.56
C LYS A 41 -10.53 6.02 -16.26
N ILE A 42 -9.53 5.14 -16.20
CA ILE A 42 -9.25 4.34 -15.01
C ILE A 42 -8.69 5.25 -13.93
N ASP A 43 -9.36 5.26 -12.78
CA ASP A 43 -8.98 6.04 -11.62
C ASP A 43 -8.32 5.18 -10.53
N ILE A 44 -7.87 5.86 -9.49
CA ILE A 44 -7.21 5.22 -8.36
C ILE A 44 -8.15 4.31 -7.56
N SER A 45 -9.45 4.61 -7.57
CA SER A 45 -10.48 3.89 -6.85
C SER A 45 -10.76 2.54 -7.52
N GLU A 46 -10.78 2.50 -8.84
CA GLU A 46 -10.95 1.26 -9.62
C GLU A 46 -9.79 0.29 -9.38
N ILE A 47 -8.55 0.77 -9.44
CA ILE A 47 -7.35 -0.03 -9.13
C ILE A 47 -7.42 -0.57 -7.70
N ARG A 48 -7.72 0.30 -6.73
CA ARG A 48 -7.85 -0.11 -5.33
C ARG A 48 -8.96 -1.15 -5.15
N HIS A 49 -10.11 -0.98 -5.81
CA HIS A 49 -11.24 -1.89 -5.69
C HIS A 49 -10.94 -3.26 -6.30
N SER A 50 -10.18 -3.32 -7.40
CA SER A 50 -9.72 -4.58 -7.98
C SER A 50 -8.79 -5.34 -7.02
N LEU A 51 -7.80 -4.65 -6.45
CA LEU A 51 -6.84 -5.24 -5.51
C LEU A 51 -7.44 -5.68 -4.17
N LEU A 52 -8.49 -5.01 -3.70
CA LEU A 52 -9.21 -5.40 -2.47
C LEU A 52 -9.87 -6.80 -2.58
N LYS A 53 -10.13 -7.30 -3.80
CA LYS A 53 -10.68 -8.65 -4.02
C LYS A 53 -9.66 -9.76 -3.77
N MET A 54 -8.37 -9.43 -3.77
CA MET A 54 -7.27 -10.41 -3.71
C MET A 54 -6.78 -10.70 -2.27
N GLU A 55 -7.45 -10.15 -1.25
CA GLU A 55 -7.10 -10.33 0.17
C GLU A 55 -5.61 -10.05 0.50
N LEU A 56 -4.98 -9.11 -0.22
CA LEU A 56 -3.55 -8.76 -0.14
C LEU A 56 -3.13 -8.02 1.14
N GLY A 57 -3.98 -7.96 2.16
CA GLY A 57 -3.75 -7.16 3.35
C GLY A 57 -3.86 -5.65 3.09
N ASP A 58 -2.91 -4.86 3.62
CA ASP A 58 -2.92 -3.41 3.47
C ASP A 58 -2.34 -3.00 2.11
N VAL A 59 -3.22 -2.46 1.25
CA VAL A 59 -2.91 -2.00 -0.10
C VAL A 59 -3.12 -0.50 -0.19
N THR A 60 -2.04 0.21 -0.52
CA THR A 60 -2.08 1.64 -0.77
C THR A 60 -1.81 1.91 -2.24
N VAL A 61 -2.76 2.55 -2.93
CA VAL A 61 -2.59 3.03 -4.31
C VAL A 61 -2.38 4.53 -4.28
N LYS A 62 -1.39 5.04 -5.04
CA LYS A 62 -1.10 6.47 -5.21
C LYS A 62 -0.85 6.77 -6.68
N ARG A 63 -1.23 7.95 -7.17
CA ARG A 63 -0.80 8.41 -8.50
C ARG A 63 0.69 8.75 -8.45
N PHE A 64 1.45 8.37 -9.47
CA PHE A 64 2.90 8.54 -9.53
C PHE A 64 3.33 8.86 -10.96
N GLY A 65 3.92 10.02 -11.22
CA GLY A 65 4.31 10.39 -12.59
C GLY A 65 3.16 10.97 -13.41
N LYS A 66 2.81 10.32 -14.54
CA LYS A 66 1.77 10.82 -15.47
C LYS A 66 0.35 10.56 -14.94
N LYS A 67 -0.66 11.08 -15.65
CA LYS A 67 -2.09 10.98 -15.25
C LYS A 67 -2.58 9.54 -15.04
N ASN A 68 -1.96 8.57 -15.74
CA ASN A 68 -2.33 7.17 -15.77
C ASN A 68 -1.29 6.24 -15.10
N ASP A 69 -0.31 6.83 -14.42
CA ASP A 69 0.75 6.08 -13.77
C ASP A 69 0.43 6.03 -12.28
N TYR A 70 0.45 4.83 -11.73
CA TYR A 70 0.06 4.54 -10.37
C TYR A 70 1.14 3.71 -9.68
N LEU A 71 1.31 3.96 -8.39
CA LEU A 71 2.19 3.23 -7.52
C LEU A 71 1.33 2.46 -6.53
N VAL A 72 1.41 1.14 -6.58
CA VAL A 72 0.72 0.25 -5.66
C VAL A 72 1.75 -0.27 -4.66
N LYS A 73 1.46 -0.04 -3.39
CA LYS A 73 2.24 -0.52 -2.25
C LYS A 73 1.43 -1.58 -1.53
N ILE A 74 2.00 -2.76 -1.40
CA ILE A 74 1.41 -3.91 -0.71
C ILE A 74 2.35 -4.29 0.42
N GLU A 75 1.84 -4.32 1.65
CA GLU A 75 2.59 -4.83 2.79
C GLU A 75 2.81 -6.34 2.65
N MET A 76 3.97 -6.83 3.11
CA MET A 76 4.30 -8.25 3.04
C MET A 76 3.24 -9.06 3.77
N THR A 77 2.52 -9.90 3.02
CA THR A 77 1.56 -10.88 3.56
C THR A 77 2.25 -12.23 3.61
N ASP A 78 1.93 -13.07 4.62
CA ASP A 78 2.57 -14.39 4.85
C ASP A 78 2.48 -15.35 3.65
N THR A 79 1.65 -15.03 2.66
CA THR A 79 1.58 -15.74 1.39
C THR A 79 2.77 -15.35 0.51
N ASN A 80 3.90 -15.99 0.77
CA ASN A 80 5.14 -15.89 0.01
C ASN A 80 4.98 -16.51 -1.40
N ASN A 81 4.10 -15.93 -2.21
CA ASN A 81 3.80 -16.37 -3.56
C ASN A 81 4.85 -15.78 -4.51
N ALA A 82 5.74 -16.64 -5.02
CA ALA A 82 6.69 -16.27 -6.07
C ALA A 82 6.01 -15.64 -7.31
N ASN A 83 4.69 -15.87 -7.48
CA ASN A 83 3.89 -15.38 -8.60
C ASN A 83 2.94 -14.21 -8.22
N LEU A 84 3.18 -13.51 -7.11
CA LEU A 84 2.32 -12.40 -6.66
C LEU A 84 2.16 -11.32 -7.73
N ILE A 85 3.27 -10.88 -8.34
CA ILE A 85 3.27 -9.86 -9.39
C ILE A 85 2.39 -10.29 -10.57
N GLN A 86 2.51 -11.55 -10.98
CA GLN A 86 1.76 -12.10 -12.10
C GLN A 86 0.27 -12.17 -11.79
N THR A 87 -0.08 -12.61 -10.57
CA THR A 87 -1.49 -12.66 -10.11
C THR A 87 -2.11 -11.25 -10.06
N ILE A 88 -1.34 -10.24 -9.64
CA ILE A 88 -1.80 -8.85 -9.62
C ILE A 88 -2.04 -8.34 -11.05
N ASN A 89 -1.09 -8.59 -11.96
CA ASN A 89 -1.25 -8.21 -13.36
C ASN A 89 -2.46 -8.90 -14.01
N ASP A 90 -2.68 -10.19 -13.74
CA ASP A 90 -3.82 -10.94 -14.25
C ASP A 90 -5.15 -10.38 -13.70
N GLN A 91 -5.21 -10.08 -12.39
CA GLN A 91 -6.40 -9.50 -11.76
C GLN A 91 -6.71 -8.10 -12.30
N LEU A 92 -5.71 -7.23 -12.38
CA LEU A 92 -5.87 -5.88 -12.91
C LEU A 92 -6.29 -5.92 -14.37
N THR A 93 -5.72 -6.85 -15.16
CA THR A 93 -6.09 -7.02 -16.56
C THR A 93 -7.52 -7.52 -16.72
N SER A 94 -7.95 -8.45 -15.86
CA SER A 94 -9.32 -8.99 -15.87
C SER A 94 -10.39 -7.97 -15.49
N ASP A 95 -10.11 -7.11 -14.50
CA ASP A 95 -11.10 -6.14 -14.01
C ASP A 95 -11.11 -4.83 -14.80
N LEU A 96 -9.95 -4.39 -15.31
CA LEU A 96 -9.76 -3.04 -15.85
C LEU A 96 -9.41 -3.04 -17.35
N GLY A 97 -9.08 -4.18 -17.96
CA GLY A 97 -8.59 -4.24 -19.34
C GLY A 97 -7.07 -4.04 -19.42
N SER A 98 -6.51 -3.48 -20.51
CA SER A 98 -5.06 -3.41 -20.67
C SER A 98 -4.38 -2.55 -19.58
N VAL A 99 -3.60 -3.23 -18.74
CA VAL A 99 -2.76 -2.66 -17.69
C VAL A 99 -1.35 -3.21 -17.87
N VAL A 100 -0.34 -2.35 -17.82
CA VAL A 100 1.09 -2.68 -18.04
C VAL A 100 1.92 -2.27 -16.85
#